data_AF-A0A956RCF8-F1
#
_entry.id   AF-A0A956RCF8-F1
#
_cell.length_a   1.000
_cell.length_b   1.000
_cell.length_c   1.000
_cell.angle_alpha   90.00
_cell.angle_beta   90.00
_cell.angle_gamma   90.00
#
_symmetry.space_group_name_H-M   'P 1'
#
loop_
_entity.id
_entity.type
_entity.pdbx_description
1 polymer ?
#
loop_
_entity_poly.entity_id
_entity_poly.type
_entity_poly.pdbx_seq_one_letter_code
_entity_poly.pdbx_strand_id
1 'polypeptide(L)'
;MSGPSPLKRREVIDALRVGAVPERGLETFAVGMDRFERAIDEELDSAAAGAGKFKAVRGEYGTGKTFFSRWLEHRARQRGFATANVQISESETPLHRMETVYRRAVENLQTAEWSEGAFRSLIDKWFYSLEDEVLAGGSVDVSDADAIAKAVGELLEQRL
;
A
#
# COMPACT_ATOMS: atom_id res chain seq x y z
N MET A 1 -26.77 -3.39 -3.24
CA MET A 1 -25.51 -2.85 -2.71
C MET A 1 -25.85 -1.89 -1.56
N SER A 2 -25.40 -2.18 -0.33
CA SER A 2 -25.58 -1.26 0.79
C SER A 2 -24.77 0.02 0.54
N GLY A 3 -25.38 1.19 0.73
CA GLY A 3 -24.74 2.46 0.47
C GLY A 3 -23.56 2.73 1.43
N PRO A 4 -22.69 3.72 1.12
CA PRO A 4 -21.58 4.09 1.99
C PRO A 4 -22.07 4.54 3.36
N SER A 5 -21.30 4.24 4.41
CA SER A 5 -21.63 4.61 5.79
C SER A 5 -21.78 6.14 5.95
N PRO A 6 -22.55 6.64 6.94
CA PRO A 6 -22.68 8.08 7.19
C PRO A 6 -21.33 8.80 7.37
N LEU A 7 -20.37 8.16 8.06
CA LEU A 7 -19.02 8.70 8.25
C LEU A 7 -18.28 8.85 6.91
N LYS A 8 -18.27 7.79 6.10
CA LYS A 8 -17.63 7.76 4.79
C LYS A 8 -18.21 8.81 3.83
N ARG A 9 -19.53 9.03 3.89
CA ARG A 9 -20.19 10.10 3.11
C ARG A 9 -19.71 11.49 3.53
N ARG A 10 -19.53 11.74 4.83
CA ARG A 10 -19.08 13.04 5.34
C ARG A 10 -17.64 13.32 4.91
N GLU A 11 -16.74 12.34 5.06
CA GLU A 11 -15.34 12.44 4.61
C GLU A 11 -15.23 12.78 3.12
N VAL A 12 -16.03 12.11 2.27
CA VAL A 12 -16.07 12.41 0.83
C VAL A 12 -16.52 13.84 0.57
N ILE A 13 -17.60 14.30 1.21
CA ILE A 13 -18.13 15.67 1.03
C ILE A 13 -17.11 16.72 1.50
N ASP A 14 -16.46 16.51 2.63
CA ASP A 14 -15.50 17.47 3.19
C ASP A 14 -14.24 17.60 2.32
N ALA A 15 -13.72 16.50 1.76
CA ALA A 15 -12.60 16.54 0.82
C ALA A 15 -12.97 17.29 -0.48
N LEU A 16 -14.15 17.00 -1.05
CA LEU A 16 -14.61 17.66 -2.26
C LEU A 16 -14.83 19.16 -2.05
N ARG A 17 -15.26 19.60 -0.86
CA ARG A 17 -15.47 21.01 -0.54
C ARG A 17 -14.18 21.83 -0.63
N VAL A 18 -13.03 21.23 -0.34
CA VAL A 18 -11.71 21.89 -0.43
C VAL A 18 -10.98 21.60 -1.75
N GLY A 19 -11.65 20.93 -2.71
CA GLY A 19 -11.06 20.55 -3.98
C GLY A 19 -10.02 19.42 -3.89
N ALA A 20 -10.02 18.67 -2.78
CA ALA A 20 -9.12 17.53 -2.57
C ALA A 20 -9.78 16.20 -3.00
N VAL A 21 -8.94 15.21 -3.29
CA VAL A 21 -9.39 13.84 -3.53
C VAL A 21 -9.48 13.14 -2.16
N PRO A 22 -10.65 12.61 -1.76
CA PRO A 22 -10.80 11.90 -0.50
C PRO A 22 -9.94 10.63 -0.46
N GLU A 23 -9.44 10.30 0.73
CA GLU A 23 -8.63 9.09 0.96
C GLU A 23 -9.44 7.80 0.88
N ARG A 24 -10.75 7.89 1.18
CA ARG A 24 -11.71 6.78 1.21
C ARG A 24 -12.94 7.11 0.38
N GLY A 25 -13.59 6.08 -0.17
CA GLY A 25 -14.84 6.25 -0.89
C GLY A 25 -14.69 6.76 -2.33
N LEU A 26 -13.48 6.67 -2.89
CA LEU A 26 -13.20 6.94 -4.31
C LEU A 26 -14.19 6.22 -5.24
N GLU A 27 -14.53 4.98 -4.94
CA GLU A 27 -15.48 4.16 -5.69
C GLU A 27 -16.91 4.71 -5.71
N THR A 28 -17.25 5.65 -4.81
CA THR A 28 -18.61 6.21 -4.72
C THR A 28 -18.85 7.30 -5.78
N PHE A 29 -17.78 7.90 -6.31
CA PHE A 29 -17.89 9.04 -7.22
C PHE A 29 -16.86 9.02 -8.37
N ALA A 30 -16.02 7.98 -8.46
CA ALA A 30 -15.15 7.77 -9.60
C ALA A 30 -15.98 7.57 -10.87
N VAL A 31 -15.91 8.54 -11.77
CA VAL A 31 -16.57 8.50 -13.09
C VAL A 31 -15.53 8.55 -14.20
N GLY A 32 -15.75 7.78 -15.26
CA GLY A 32 -14.89 7.78 -16.46
C GLY A 32 -13.54 7.08 -16.30
N MET A 33 -13.32 6.34 -15.21
CA MET A 33 -12.11 5.52 -15.01
C MET A 33 -12.21 4.15 -15.70
N ASP A 34 -13.42 3.70 -16.05
CA ASP A 34 -13.70 2.40 -16.69
C ASP A 34 -12.84 2.16 -17.94
N ARG A 35 -12.54 3.23 -18.69
CA ARG A 35 -11.67 3.16 -19.88
C ARG A 35 -10.23 2.73 -19.59
N PHE A 36 -9.77 2.89 -18.35
CA PHE A 36 -8.43 2.52 -17.90
C PHE A 36 -8.41 1.19 -17.14
N GLU A 37 -9.57 0.67 -16.73
CA GLU A 37 -9.66 -0.54 -15.88
C GLU A 37 -8.91 -1.71 -16.46
N ARG A 38 -9.26 -2.12 -17.68
CA ARG A 38 -8.62 -3.25 -18.35
C ARG A 38 -7.10 -3.10 -18.42
N ALA A 39 -6.64 -1.92 -18.82
CA ALA A 39 -5.22 -1.64 -18.98
C ALA A 39 -4.47 -1.51 -17.66
N ILE A 40 -5.15 -1.31 -16.52
CA ILE A 40 -4.55 -1.33 -15.19
C ILE A 40 -4.60 -2.74 -14.60
N ASP A 41 -5.68 -3.48 -14.82
CA ASP A 41 -5.79 -4.86 -14.34
C ASP A 41 -4.74 -5.77 -14.97
N GLU A 42 -4.55 -5.68 -16.29
CA GLU A 42 -3.50 -6.41 -17.01
C GLU A 42 -2.09 -6.09 -16.44
N GLU A 43 -1.89 -4.88 -15.93
CA GLU A 43 -0.62 -4.44 -15.34
C GLU A 43 -0.44 -4.97 -13.93
N LEU A 44 -1.50 -4.94 -13.12
CA LEU A 44 -1.51 -5.55 -11.80
C LEU A 44 -1.34 -7.06 -11.88
N ASP A 45 -1.97 -7.73 -12.86
CA ASP A 45 -1.80 -9.16 -13.10
C ASP A 45 -0.33 -9.48 -13.46
N SER A 46 0.26 -8.67 -14.33
CA SER A 46 1.68 -8.79 -14.68
C SER A 46 2.59 -8.55 -13.47
N ALA A 47 2.26 -7.62 -12.60
CA ALA A 47 3.01 -7.35 -11.37
C ALA A 47 2.90 -8.49 -10.36
N ALA A 48 1.71 -9.08 -10.20
CA ALA A 48 1.49 -10.27 -9.37
C ALA A 48 2.32 -11.47 -9.87
N ALA A 49 2.55 -11.58 -11.18
CA ALA A 49 3.41 -12.59 -11.77
C ALA A 49 4.93 -12.30 -11.63
N GLY A 50 5.31 -11.21 -10.93
CA GLY A 50 6.71 -10.85 -10.66
C GLY A 50 7.36 -9.90 -11.66
N ALA A 51 6.61 -9.33 -12.60
CA ALA A 51 7.16 -8.36 -13.55
C ALA A 51 7.14 -6.92 -13.01
N GLY A 52 8.20 -6.16 -13.23
CA GLY A 52 8.25 -4.72 -12.95
C GLY A 52 7.97 -3.87 -14.19
N LYS A 53 7.16 -2.82 -14.06
CA LYS A 53 6.84 -1.89 -15.16
C LYS A 53 6.80 -0.45 -14.69
N PHE A 54 7.05 0.47 -15.61
CA PHE A 54 6.96 1.92 -15.38
C PHE A 54 5.94 2.54 -16.34
N LYS A 55 5.04 3.38 -15.79
CA LYS A 55 4.09 4.17 -16.59
C LYS A 55 4.15 5.64 -16.22
N ALA A 56 4.11 6.49 -17.24
CA ALA A 56 4.00 7.93 -17.06
C ALA A 56 2.61 8.41 -17.51
N VAL A 57 1.88 9.03 -16.59
CA VAL A 57 0.57 9.63 -16.87
C VAL A 57 0.76 11.12 -17.11
N ARG A 58 0.46 11.59 -18.32
CA ARG A 58 0.59 13.00 -18.73
C ARG A 58 -0.77 13.61 -19.03
N GLY A 59 -0.90 14.89 -18.75
CA GLY A 59 -2.12 15.66 -18.98
C GLY A 59 -2.01 17.04 -18.36
N GLU A 60 -2.88 17.96 -18.77
CA GLU A 60 -2.89 19.34 -18.27
C GLU A 60 -3.30 19.42 -16.80
N TYR A 61 -3.09 20.58 -16.16
CA TYR A 61 -3.56 20.80 -14.79
C TYR A 61 -5.08 20.63 -14.71
N GLY A 62 -5.59 20.01 -13.63
CA GLY A 62 -7.02 19.77 -13.46
C GLY A 62 -7.62 18.59 -14.25
N THR A 63 -6.84 17.91 -15.10
CA THR A 63 -7.32 16.74 -15.90
C THR A 63 -7.51 15.43 -15.12
N GLY A 64 -7.37 15.47 -13.79
CA GLY A 64 -7.62 14.29 -12.94
C GLY A 64 -6.44 13.33 -12.74
N LYS A 65 -5.19 13.74 -13.00
CA LYS A 65 -4.00 12.88 -12.78
C LYS A 65 -3.86 12.39 -11.34
N THR A 66 -4.02 13.29 -10.37
CA THR A 66 -4.00 12.93 -8.94
C THR A 66 -5.12 11.96 -8.61
N PHE A 67 -6.31 12.21 -9.15
CA PHE A 67 -7.45 11.32 -8.99
C PHE A 67 -7.16 9.92 -9.55
N PHE A 68 -6.59 9.84 -10.75
CA PHE A 68 -6.19 8.59 -11.39
C PHE A 68 -5.18 7.81 -10.53
N SER A 69 -4.15 8.47 -9.98
CA SER A 69 -3.18 7.83 -9.08
C SER A 69 -3.85 7.24 -7.84
N ARG A 70 -4.76 7.99 -7.20
CA ARG A 70 -5.50 7.53 -6.02
C ARG A 70 -6.45 6.37 -6.35
N TRP A 71 -7.10 6.43 -7.51
CA TRP A 71 -7.95 5.35 -8.02
C TRP A 71 -7.14 4.06 -8.29
N LEU A 72 -5.95 4.19 -8.89
CA LEU A 72 -5.02 3.07 -9.10
C LEU A 72 -4.57 2.47 -7.77
N GLU A 73 -4.16 3.30 -6.80
CA GLU A 73 -3.77 2.86 -5.45
C GLU A 73 -4.90 2.11 -4.76
N HIS A 74 -6.13 2.61 -4.87
CA HIS A 74 -7.31 1.95 -4.31
C HIS A 74 -7.54 0.58 -4.94
N ARG A 75 -7.52 0.51 -6.28
CA ARG A 75 -7.73 -0.73 -7.03
C ARG A 75 -6.65 -1.78 -6.75
N ALA A 76 -5.38 -1.35 -6.69
CA ALA A 76 -4.27 -2.22 -6.32
C ALA A 76 -4.44 -2.80 -4.92
N ARG A 77 -4.81 -1.98 -3.92
CA ARG A 77 -5.07 -2.46 -2.55
C ARG A 77 -6.22 -3.45 -2.46
N GLN A 78 -7.29 -3.26 -3.24
CA GLN A 78 -8.38 -4.25 -3.33
C GLN A 78 -7.92 -5.62 -3.85
N ARG A 79 -6.81 -5.67 -4.60
CA ARG A 79 -6.18 -6.89 -5.10
C ARG A 79 -5.04 -7.40 -4.21
N GLY A 80 -4.90 -6.87 -2.99
CA GLY A 80 -3.91 -7.31 -2.02
C GLY A 80 -2.52 -6.70 -2.16
N PHE A 81 -2.34 -5.71 -3.04
CA PHE A 81 -1.05 -5.02 -3.16
C PHE A 81 -0.82 -4.02 -2.03
N ALA A 82 0.45 -3.85 -1.67
CA ALA A 82 0.91 -2.67 -0.95
C ALA A 82 1.18 -1.52 -1.93
N THR A 83 0.84 -0.30 -1.54
CA THR A 83 0.99 0.90 -2.39
C THR A 83 1.65 2.02 -1.61
N ALA A 84 2.47 2.84 -2.26
CA ALA A 84 3.05 4.04 -1.68
C ALA A 84 2.88 5.22 -2.64
N ASN A 85 2.44 6.37 -2.11
CA ASN A 85 2.38 7.63 -2.86
C ASN A 85 3.49 8.56 -2.36
N VAL A 86 4.32 9.05 -3.30
CA VAL A 86 5.41 9.97 -2.99
C VAL A 86 5.27 11.22 -3.84
N GLN A 87 4.98 12.35 -3.19
CA GLN A 87 4.97 13.64 -3.85
C GLN A 87 6.41 14.14 -4.02
N ILE A 88 6.79 14.36 -5.28
CA ILE A 88 8.09 14.95 -5.61
C ILE A 88 8.02 16.46 -5.49
N SER A 89 8.98 17.04 -4.79
CA SER A 89 9.13 18.50 -4.62
C SER A 89 10.60 18.85 -4.42
N GLU A 90 11.04 20.02 -4.87
CA GLU A 90 12.43 20.45 -4.66
C GLU A 90 12.76 20.71 -3.18
N SER A 91 11.78 21.15 -2.40
CA SER A 91 11.94 21.51 -1.00
C SER A 91 11.97 20.32 -0.05
N GLU A 92 11.12 19.31 -0.27
CA GLU A 92 10.94 18.21 0.69
C GLU A 92 11.39 16.85 0.17
N THR A 93 11.16 16.55 -1.11
CA THR A 93 11.46 15.23 -1.69
C THR A 93 12.11 15.37 -3.07
N PRO A 94 13.36 15.89 -3.13
CA PRO A 94 14.01 16.17 -4.40
C PRO A 94 14.46 14.88 -5.09
N LEU A 95 14.23 14.78 -6.40
CA LEU A 95 14.60 13.59 -7.19
C LEU A 95 16.10 13.29 -7.24
N HIS A 96 16.98 14.24 -6.91
CA HIS A 96 18.41 13.94 -6.85
C HIS A 96 18.83 13.28 -5.52
N ARG A 97 17.94 13.20 -4.52
CA ARG A 97 18.20 12.53 -3.23
C ARG A 97 17.32 11.30 -3.07
N MET A 98 17.75 10.21 -3.68
CA MET A 98 17.02 8.93 -3.68
C MET A 98 16.69 8.43 -2.27
N GLU A 99 17.59 8.60 -1.29
CA GLU A 99 17.32 8.24 0.12
C GLU A 99 16.04 8.88 0.67
N THR A 100 15.78 10.14 0.29
CA THR A 100 14.56 10.84 0.74
C THR A 100 13.33 10.26 0.06
N VAL A 101 13.40 9.93 -1.23
CA VAL A 101 12.31 9.28 -1.97
C VAL A 101 11.98 7.91 -1.34
N TYR A 102 12.99 7.09 -1.07
CA TYR A 102 12.80 5.77 -0.46
C TYR A 102 12.21 5.86 0.95
N ARG A 103 12.74 6.76 1.79
CA ARG A 103 12.19 7.00 3.12
C ARG A 103 10.72 7.40 3.06
N ARG A 104 10.35 8.34 2.17
CA ARG A 104 8.95 8.74 1.96
C ARG A 104 8.08 7.59 1.44
N ALA A 105 8.60 6.75 0.56
CA ALA A 105 7.88 5.57 0.07
C ALA A 105 7.56 4.57 1.20
N VAL A 106 8.52 4.34 2.11
CA VAL A 106 8.33 3.47 3.28
C VAL A 106 7.39 4.09 4.30
N GLU A 107 7.54 5.40 4.59
CA GLU A 107 6.65 6.14 5.50
C GLU A 107 5.20 6.14 5.02
N ASN A 108 4.99 6.29 3.71
CA ASN A 108 3.67 6.35 3.07
C ASN A 108 3.20 4.98 2.55
N LEU A 109 3.81 3.88 2.97
CA LEU A 109 3.36 2.54 2.59
C LEU A 109 1.97 2.29 3.20
N GLN A 110 1.06 1.81 2.37
CA GLN A 110 -0.32 1.47 2.74
C GLN A 110 -0.69 0.10 2.20
N THR A 111 -1.59 -0.59 2.91
CA THR A 111 -2.21 -1.85 2.48
C THR A 111 -3.73 -1.72 2.56
N ALA A 112 -4.45 -2.80 2.26
CA ALA A 112 -5.89 -2.86 2.51
C ALA A 112 -6.23 -2.79 4.01
N GLU A 113 -5.36 -3.33 4.88
CA GLU A 113 -5.55 -3.40 6.34
C GLU A 113 -5.11 -2.10 7.03
N TRP A 114 -3.99 -1.51 6.61
CA TRP A 114 -3.39 -0.35 7.26
C TRP A 114 -3.21 0.84 6.32
N SER A 115 -3.81 1.97 6.68
CA SER A 115 -3.67 3.25 5.98
C SER A 115 -2.48 4.09 6.47
N GLU A 116 -1.95 3.81 7.64
CA GLU A 116 -0.76 4.47 8.21
C GLU A 116 0.13 3.43 8.88
N GLY A 117 1.45 3.65 8.85
CA GLY A 117 2.41 2.77 9.52
C GLY A 117 2.47 1.34 8.97
N ALA A 118 1.95 1.09 7.76
CA ALA A 118 1.78 -0.26 7.24
C ALA A 118 3.09 -1.04 7.14
N PHE A 119 4.22 -0.37 6.89
CA PHE A 119 5.53 -1.02 6.86
C PHE A 119 5.85 -1.70 8.20
N ARG A 120 5.71 -0.98 9.31
CA ARG A 120 5.96 -1.55 10.64
C ARG A 120 5.01 -2.71 10.92
N SER A 121 3.72 -2.52 10.67
CA SER A 121 2.71 -3.57 10.89
C SER A 121 2.95 -4.82 10.04
N LEU A 122 3.45 -4.67 8.81
CA LEU A 122 3.82 -5.80 7.95
C LEU A 122 5.00 -6.58 8.53
N ILE A 123 6.04 -5.88 8.98
CA ILE A 123 7.21 -6.50 9.60
C ILE A 123 6.83 -7.23 10.88
N ASP A 124 6.05 -6.59 11.76
CA ASP A 124 5.57 -7.19 13.01
C ASP A 124 4.74 -8.46 12.71
N LYS A 125 3.78 -8.39 11.76
CA LYS A 125 2.98 -9.56 11.35
C LYS A 125 3.82 -10.68 10.75
N TRP A 126 4.87 -10.35 10.01
CA TRP A 126 5.78 -11.36 9.47
C TRP A 126 6.57 -12.04 10.59
N PHE A 127 7.12 -11.30 11.54
CA PHE A 127 7.79 -11.88 12.71
C PHE A 127 6.87 -12.79 13.52
N TYR A 128 5.64 -12.37 13.81
CA TYR A 128 4.66 -13.22 14.48
C TYR A 128 4.38 -14.52 13.71
N SER A 129 4.28 -14.45 12.38
CA SER A 129 4.08 -15.65 11.56
C SER A 129 5.29 -16.60 11.61
N LEU A 130 6.51 -16.08 11.72
CA LEU A 130 7.72 -16.90 11.88
C LEU A 130 7.78 -17.54 13.28
N GLU A 131 7.43 -16.79 14.32
CA GLU A 131 7.32 -17.29 15.69
C GLU A 131 6.29 -18.43 15.80
N ASP A 132 5.08 -18.23 15.26
CA ASP A 132 4.02 -19.24 15.25
C ASP A 132 4.47 -20.54 14.53
N GLU A 133 5.24 -20.40 13.44
CA GLU A 133 5.77 -21.55 12.68
C GLU A 133 6.83 -22.32 13.49
N VAL A 134 7.74 -21.60 14.15
CA VAL A 134 8.76 -22.20 15.04
C VAL A 134 8.10 -22.95 16.21
N LEU A 135 7.09 -22.34 16.84
CA LEU A 135 6.35 -22.95 17.95
C LEU A 135 5.56 -24.18 17.49
N ALA A 136 4.92 -24.13 16.32
CA ALA A 136 4.18 -25.25 15.73
C ALA A 136 5.10 -26.43 15.36
N GLY A 137 6.37 -26.16 15.01
CA GLY A 137 7.37 -27.18 14.71
C GLY A 137 7.77 -28.03 15.93
N GLY A 138 7.51 -27.55 17.16
CA GLY A 138 7.78 -28.28 18.41
C GLY A 138 9.26 -28.56 18.69
N SER A 139 10.17 -27.96 17.93
CA SER A 139 11.62 -28.10 18.05
C SER A 139 12.23 -27.22 19.14
N VAL A 140 11.44 -26.30 19.71
CA VAL A 140 11.87 -25.31 20.70
C VAL A 140 10.90 -25.31 21.88
N ASP A 141 11.44 -25.21 23.09
CA ASP A 141 10.64 -25.07 24.31
C ASP A 141 9.94 -23.70 24.33
N VAL A 142 8.61 -23.70 24.51
CA VAL A 142 7.77 -22.48 24.53
C VAL A 142 8.16 -21.53 25.67
N SER A 143 8.81 -22.05 26.71
CA SER A 143 9.27 -21.27 27.86
C SER A 143 10.64 -20.62 27.68
N ASP A 144 11.39 -20.99 26.64
CA ASP A 144 12.73 -20.47 26.34
C ASP A 144 12.68 -19.39 25.25
N ALA A 145 12.56 -18.15 25.68
CA ALA A 145 12.49 -16.99 24.78
C ALA A 145 13.77 -16.82 23.93
N ASP A 146 14.94 -17.17 24.46
CA ASP A 146 16.21 -17.03 23.73
C ASP A 146 16.32 -18.09 22.62
N ALA A 147 15.86 -19.32 22.90
CA ALA A 147 15.81 -20.38 21.90
C ALA A 147 14.81 -20.07 20.77
N ILE A 148 13.65 -19.48 21.09
CA ILE A 148 12.66 -19.04 20.09
C ILE A 148 13.26 -17.94 19.20
N ALA A 149 13.85 -16.90 19.80
CA ALA A 149 14.44 -15.79 19.05
C ALA A 149 15.54 -16.28 18.09
N LYS A 150 16.38 -17.23 18.54
CA LYS A 150 17.41 -17.83 17.70
C LYS A 150 16.82 -18.62 16.52
N ALA A 151 15.83 -19.47 16.77
CA ALA A 151 15.18 -20.26 15.73
C ALA A 151 14.44 -19.40 14.70
N VAL A 152 13.78 -18.33 15.15
CA VAL A 152 13.16 -17.32 14.26
C VAL A 152 14.23 -16.63 13.40
N GLY A 153 15.38 -16.27 13.99
CA GLY A 153 16.50 -15.69 13.27
C GLY A 153 17.05 -16.62 12.17
N GLU A 154 17.24 -17.90 12.48
CA GLU A 154 17.69 -18.91 11.51
C GLU A 154 16.66 -19.11 10.38
N LEU A 155 15.37 -19.15 10.71
CA LEU A 155 14.28 -19.27 9.73
C LEU A 155 14.18 -18.02 8.83
N LEU A 156 14.42 -16.84 9.39
CA LEU A 156 14.45 -15.59 8.66
C LEU A 156 15.60 -15.55 7.64
N GLU A 157 16.81 -15.98 8.03
CA GLU A 157 17.97 -16.07 7.12
C GLU A 157 17.74 -17.06 5.97
N GLN A 158 16.99 -18.15 6.18
CA GLN A 158 16.69 -19.11 5.11
C GLN A 158 15.72 -18.58 4.06
N ARG A 159 14.89 -17.59 4.39
CA ARG A 159 13.84 -17.05 3.50
C ARG A 159 14.22 -15.74 2.80
N LEU A 160 15.31 -15.10 3.22
CA LEU A 160 15.90 -13.94 2.53
C LEU A 160 16.67 -14.35 1.28
#